data_AF-A0AAW2B135-F1
#
_entry.id   AF-A0AAW2B135-F1
#
_cell.length_a   1.000
_cell.length_b   1.000
_cell.length_c   1.000
_cell.angle_alpha   90.00
_cell.angle_beta   90.00
_cell.angle_gamma   90.00
#
_symmetry.space_group_name_H-M   'P 1'
#
loop_
_entity.id
_entity.type
_entity.pdbx_description
1 polymer ?
#
loop_
_entity_poly.entity_id
_entity_poly.type
_entity_poly.pdbx_seq_one_letter_code
_entity_poly.pdbx_strand_id
1 'polypeptide(L)'
;MMKSLAAIAVIMSVMIMETNGESPIECCRTVSTKKITVPITGFRFQTQNLPCVTAVIFNTTEGPMCSHGGLKWVREKVKQLMKLQRQQKMNSTVILSP
;
A
#
# COMPACT_ATOMS: atom_id res chain seq x y z
N MET A 1 -27.44 9.84 -59.11
CA MET A 1 -26.18 9.10 -58.96
C MET A 1 -25.52 9.52 -57.66
N MET A 2 -24.83 8.56 -57.03
CA MET A 2 -24.02 8.64 -55.80
C MET A 2 -24.75 8.84 -54.47
N LYS A 3 -25.09 7.68 -53.88
CA LYS A 3 -25.13 7.43 -52.44
C LYS A 3 -23.73 7.68 -51.86
N SER A 4 -23.62 8.41 -50.76
CA SER A 4 -22.56 8.14 -49.77
C SER A 4 -22.98 8.65 -48.40
N LEU A 5 -23.50 7.70 -47.63
CA LEU A 5 -23.48 7.73 -46.18
C LEU A 5 -22.03 7.52 -45.75
N ALA A 6 -21.43 8.55 -45.15
CA ALA A 6 -20.24 8.37 -44.33
C ALA A 6 -20.29 9.40 -43.20
N ALA A 7 -21.16 9.12 -42.23
CA ALA A 7 -21.01 9.65 -40.89
C ALA A 7 -19.77 8.98 -40.29
N ILE A 8 -18.67 9.70 -40.16
CA ILE A 8 -17.57 9.29 -39.30
C ILE A 8 -17.26 10.49 -38.41
N ALA A 9 -17.92 10.50 -37.26
CA ALA A 9 -17.53 11.30 -36.12
C ALA A 9 -16.11 10.86 -35.73
N VAL A 10 -15.10 11.64 -36.13
CA VAL A 10 -13.74 11.42 -35.63
C VAL A 10 -13.74 11.93 -34.20
N ILE A 11 -13.94 10.99 -33.28
CA ILE A 11 -13.88 11.18 -31.84
C ILE A 11 -12.55 11.88 -31.52
N MET A 12 -12.66 13.03 -30.86
CA MET A 12 -11.54 13.83 -30.38
C MET A 12 -10.59 12.94 -29.55
N SER A 13 -9.46 12.53 -30.13
CA SER A 13 -8.38 11.92 -29.38
C SER A 13 -7.65 13.03 -28.61
N VAL A 14 -8.24 13.46 -27.49
CA VAL A 14 -7.46 14.15 -26.46
C VAL A 14 -6.54 13.09 -25.87
N MET A 15 -5.29 13.13 -26.30
CA MET A 15 -4.19 12.42 -25.68
C MET A 15 -4.27 12.71 -24.18
N ILE A 16 -4.52 11.69 -23.36
CA ILE A 16 -4.38 11.84 -21.92
C ILE A 16 -2.90 12.18 -21.71
N MET A 17 -2.65 13.40 -21.25
CA MET A 17 -1.30 13.83 -20.88
C MET A 17 -0.81 12.84 -19.83
N GLU A 18 0.18 12.02 -20.18
CA GLU A 18 0.94 11.25 -19.20
C GLU A 18 1.48 12.25 -18.20
N THR A 19 0.85 12.32 -17.03
CA THR A 19 1.35 13.12 -15.92
C THR A 19 2.72 12.60 -15.62
N ASN A 20 3.74 13.45 -15.81
CA ASN A 20 5.14 13.23 -15.48
C ASN A 20 5.30 12.10 -14.46
N GLY A 21 5.95 11.01 -14.90
CA GLY A 21 6.34 9.87 -14.09
C GLY A 21 7.40 10.23 -13.05
N GLU A 22 7.08 11.17 -12.16
CA GLU A 22 7.69 11.21 -10.84
C GLU A 22 6.91 10.20 -10.02
N SER A 23 7.37 8.94 -10.03
CA SER A 23 6.85 7.94 -9.11
C SER A 23 6.94 8.55 -7.71
N PRO A 24 5.82 8.84 -7.02
CA PRO A 24 5.89 9.52 -5.74
C PRO A 24 6.75 8.65 -4.84
N ILE A 25 7.84 9.19 -4.29
CA ILE A 25 8.71 8.45 -3.35
C ILE A 25 7.78 7.72 -2.36
N GLU A 26 7.65 6.39 -2.50
CA GLU A 26 6.65 5.58 -1.77
C GLU A 26 7.09 5.31 -0.33
N CYS A 27 7.44 6.37 0.39
CA CYS A 27 7.94 6.29 1.74
C CYS A 27 7.23 7.28 2.67
N CYS A 28 7.19 6.93 3.95
CA CYS A 28 6.68 7.84 4.97
C CYS A 28 7.65 9.00 5.17
N ARG A 29 7.20 10.23 4.88
CA ARG A 29 7.90 11.47 5.25
C ARG A 29 7.45 11.99 6.61
N THR A 30 6.25 11.61 7.04
CA THR A 30 5.68 11.90 8.36
C THR A 30 5.07 10.64 8.94
N VAL A 31 4.83 10.65 10.26
CA VAL A 31 4.20 9.54 10.97
C VAL A 31 2.99 10.03 11.76
N SER A 32 1.94 9.22 11.80
CA SER A 32 0.77 9.47 12.64
C SER A 32 0.95 8.88 14.03
N THR A 33 0.39 9.56 15.02
CA THR A 33 0.23 9.04 16.39
C THR A 33 -1.17 8.48 16.65
N LYS A 34 -2.12 8.74 15.75
CA LYS A 34 -3.50 8.29 15.86
C LYS A 34 -3.57 6.77 15.70
N LYS A 35 -4.45 6.14 16.48
CA LYS A 35 -4.74 4.71 16.35
C LYS A 35 -5.48 4.46 15.04
N ILE A 36 -5.03 3.47 14.28
CA ILE A 36 -5.70 3.02 13.06
C ILE A 36 -6.96 2.24 13.48
N THR A 37 -8.11 2.65 12.94
CA THR A 37 -9.42 2.04 13.19
C THR A 37 -9.84 1.04 12.12
N VAL A 38 -9.22 1.11 10.95
CA VAL A 38 -9.47 0.20 9.82
C VAL A 38 -8.69 -1.10 9.99
N PRO A 39 -9.14 -2.21 9.36
CA PRO A 39 -8.44 -3.49 9.46
C PRO A 39 -7.00 -3.41 8.94
N ILE A 40 -6.05 -3.88 9.77
CA ILE A 40 -4.63 -3.99 9.43
C ILE A 40 -4.35 -5.41 8.96
N THR A 41 -3.85 -5.55 7.73
CA THR A 41 -3.56 -6.83 7.07
C THR A 41 -2.09 -7.22 7.20
N GLY A 42 -1.20 -6.25 7.44
CA GLY A 42 0.23 -6.50 7.57
C GLY A 42 0.99 -5.26 7.97
N PHE A 43 2.32 -5.37 8.03
CA PHE A 43 3.19 -4.25 8.34
C PHE A 43 4.57 -4.43 7.71
N ARG A 44 5.29 -3.32 7.56
CA ARG A 44 6.72 -3.27 7.25
C ARG A 44 7.39 -2.16 8.05
N PHE A 45 8.66 -2.34 8.36
CA PHE A 45 9.47 -1.27 8.95
C PHE A 45 10.12 -0.46 7.85
N GLN A 46 10.12 0.86 8.02
CA GLN A 46 10.86 1.79 7.18
C GLN A 46 12.00 2.39 8.00
N THR A 47 13.22 2.23 7.49
CA THR A 47 14.40 2.91 7.99
C THR A 47 14.47 4.34 7.44
N GLN A 48 15.08 5.24 8.20
CA GLN A 48 15.26 6.62 7.77
C GLN A 48 16.19 6.68 6.55
N ASN A 49 15.77 7.43 5.52
CA ASN A 49 16.57 7.77 4.34
C ASN A 49 15.97 9.03 3.73
N LEU A 50 16.57 10.20 3.99
CA LEU A 50 15.94 11.49 3.68
C LEU A 50 15.46 11.55 2.21
N PRO A 51 14.19 11.97 1.96
CA PRO A 51 13.25 12.61 2.88
C PRO A 51 12.40 11.67 3.75
N CYS A 52 12.63 10.36 3.70
CA CYS A 52 11.90 9.35 4.45
C CYS A 52 12.34 9.30 5.93
N VAL A 53 11.37 9.19 6.84
CA VAL A 53 11.60 9.07 8.28
C VAL A 53 11.47 7.63 8.76
N THR A 54 11.96 7.32 9.95
CA THR A 54 11.71 6.01 10.58
C THR A 54 10.22 5.84 10.86
N ALA A 55 9.62 4.77 10.32
CA ALA A 55 8.19 4.51 10.45
C ALA A 55 7.85 3.02 10.53
N VAL A 56 6.73 2.70 11.16
CA VAL A 56 6.03 1.42 10.96
C VAL A 56 4.92 1.69 9.96
N ILE A 57 4.97 1.04 8.80
CA ILE A 57 3.94 1.18 7.78
C ILE A 57 3.00 -0.01 7.92
N PHE A 58 1.76 0.26 8.28
CA PHE A 58 0.71 -0.75 8.32
C PHE A 58 0.04 -0.82 6.95
N ASN A 59 -0.04 -2.04 6.40
CA ASN A 59 -0.92 -2.29 5.27
C ASN A 59 -2.35 -2.43 5.83
N THR A 60 -3.27 -1.63 5.30
CA THR A 60 -4.68 -1.67 5.69
C THR A 60 -5.55 -1.93 4.47
N THR A 61 -6.83 -2.19 4.68
CA THR A 61 -7.81 -2.32 3.59
C THR A 61 -7.97 -1.04 2.78
N GLU A 62 -7.61 0.12 3.33
CA GLU A 62 -7.70 1.43 2.68
C GLU A 62 -6.35 1.91 2.14
N GLY A 63 -5.31 1.07 2.23
CA GLY A 63 -3.95 1.39 1.79
C GLY A 63 -2.93 1.49 2.92
N PRO A 64 -1.68 1.85 2.60
CA PRO A 64 -0.59 1.93 3.59
C PRO A 64 -0.72 3.15 4.49
N MET A 65 -0.59 2.96 5.81
CA MET A 65 -0.65 4.03 6.81
C MET A 65 0.64 4.09 7.65
N CYS A 66 1.25 5.28 7.73
CA CYS A 66 2.50 5.55 8.44
C CYS A 66 2.26 5.80 9.94
N SER A 67 2.85 4.99 10.81
CA SER A 67 2.69 5.09 12.28
C SER A 67 4.03 5.23 13.00
N HIS A 68 4.02 5.97 14.12
CA HIS A 68 5.19 6.11 14.96
C HIS A 68 5.46 4.84 15.79
N GLY A 69 6.58 4.16 15.53
CA GLY A 69 6.94 2.89 16.17
C GLY A 69 7.13 2.94 17.69
N GLY A 70 7.31 4.14 18.26
CA GLY A 70 7.45 4.35 19.70
C GLY A 70 6.17 4.11 20.52
N LEU A 71 5.00 4.14 19.88
CA LEU A 71 3.72 4.07 20.58
C LEU A 71 3.40 2.65 21.05
N LYS A 72 2.86 2.53 22.27
CA LYS A 72 2.50 1.25 22.89
C LYS A 72 1.61 0.40 21.97
N TRP A 73 0.55 0.98 21.42
CA TRP A 73 -0.40 0.28 20.55
C TRP A 73 0.26 -0.23 19.24
N VAL A 74 1.22 0.52 18.69
CA VAL A 74 1.94 0.14 17.46
C VAL A 74 2.79 -1.09 17.74
N ARG A 75 3.56 -1.07 18.85
CA ARG A 75 4.41 -2.20 19.26
C ARG A 75 3.58 -3.45 19.54
N GLU A 76 2.45 -3.30 20.24
CA GLU A 76 1.52 -4.40 20.53
C GLU A 76 0.95 -4.98 19.24
N LYS A 77 0.51 -4.15 18.29
CA LYS A 77 -0.04 -4.59 17.01
C LYS A 77 1.02 -5.33 16.16
N VAL A 78 2.23 -4.79 16.07
CA VAL A 78 3.35 -5.45 15.39
C VAL A 78 3.64 -6.82 16.01
N LYS A 79 3.69 -6.92 17.34
CA LYS A 79 3.90 -8.20 18.04
C LYS A 79 2.79 -9.21 17.74
N GLN A 80 1.53 -8.77 17.69
CA GLN A 80 0.41 -9.62 17.31
C GLN A 80 0.56 -10.14 15.87
N LEU A 81 0.85 -9.26 14.91
CA LEU A 81 1.01 -9.64 13.50
C LEU A 81 2.19 -10.60 13.30
N MET A 82 3.33 -10.37 13.97
CA MET A 82 4.46 -11.30 13.93
C MET A 82 4.12 -12.69 14.49
N LYS A 83 3.27 -12.78 15.53
CA LYS A 83 2.80 -14.08 16.04
C LYS A 83 1.93 -14.81 15.02
N LEU A 84 0.98 -14.09 14.40
CA LEU A 84 0.11 -14.65 13.38
C LEU A 84 0.91 -15.14 12.16
N GLN A 85 1.90 -14.37 11.70
CA GLN A 85 2.78 -14.77 10.60
C GLN A 85 3.56 -16.06 10.91
N ARG A 86 4.07 -16.20 12.14
CA ARG A 86 4.76 -17.43 12.57
C ARG A 86 3.81 -18.64 12.59
N GLN A 87 2.59 -18.45 13.10
CA GLN A 87 1.58 -19.50 13.14
C GLN A 87 1.16 -19.93 11.72
N GLN A 88 0.94 -18.98 10.81
CA GLN A 88 0.63 -19.28 9.41
C GLN A 88 1.76 -20.08 8.76
N LYS A 89 3.03 -19.66 8.95
CA LYS A 89 4.18 -20.41 8.43
C LYS A 89 4.23 -21.84 8.97
N MET A 90 3.94 -22.03 10.26
CA MET A 90 3.91 -23.36 10.87
C MET A 90 2.80 -24.22 10.29
N ASN A 91 1.58 -23.69 10.16
CA ASN A 91 0.45 -24.40 9.56
C ASN A 91 0.73 -24.79 8.10
N SER A 92 1.33 -23.91 7.30
CA SER A 92 1.74 -24.24 5.93
C SER A 92 2.83 -25.31 5.88
N THR A 93 3.73 -25.36 6.85
CA THR A 93 4.79 -26.38 6.92
C THR A 93 4.22 -27.75 7.29
N VAL A 94 3.25 -27.81 8.21
CA VAL A 94 2.56 -29.05 8.60
C VAL A 94 1.75 -29.65 7.45
N ILE A 95 1.21 -28.81 6.56
CA ILE A 95 0.45 -29.26 5.38
C ILE A 95 1.38 -29.79 4.27
N LEU A 96 2.66 -29.40 4.26
CA LEU A 96 3.64 -29.77 3.22
C LEU A 96 4.58 -30.92 3.61
N SER A 97 4.43 -31.51 4.80
CA SER A 97 5.14 -32.74 5.18
C SER A 97 4.35 -33.99 4.73
N PRO A 98 4.94 -34.90 3.92
CA PRO A 98 4.29 -36.12 3.44
C PRO A 98 4.00 -37.15 4.54
#